data_AF-A0A1J4J9J7-F1
#
_entry.id   AF-A0A1J4J9J7-F1
#
_cell.length_a   1.000
_cell.length_b   1.000
_cell.length_c   1.000
_cell.angle_alpha   90.00
_cell.angle_beta   90.00
_cell.angle_gamma   90.00
#
_symmetry.space_group_name_H-M   'P 1'
#
loop_
_entity.id
_entity.type
_entity.pdbx_description
1 polymer ?
#
loop_
_entity_poly.entity_id
_entity_poly.type
_entity_poly.pdbx_seq_one_letter_code
_entity_poly.pdbx_strand_id
1 'polypeptide(L)'
;MAGIVALFVAPGTVINHNHCHDIYSPGYCGGGFLTGSGSMNITFINNIAYDTSHNALKFDHGANIHVENNIFGFNDQAVLIWTSNTQGYHQWDILNNIFVFDSTIMMGAFDDSSADSLIDKNIYWHTLGPENINFRKTTWEYWRETRGYDHNSYIIDPLFVDHNNRNFNFINDSSYSLIDFKPFSLDFGVYGEKWWIDSANNYQYFDYHLAEKWQLESGYENFETNGNSYFWKQVVIDEQSSEIGITSENSCNGKKSLKFGITSSQNTNPTISIPANWYEGHSTFSLDIYMNNESSMYISLQQYNVIYLQKGKMKFINTEYINLPNKEWFNIKIKMNFGTVKESTKFDCQISGKDFNQTFNIYYRQDFSSITNIIIGVSESTDNIYIDNIHANIDQKHYQFFSQELEETNKLSSLFSNSGKSKISPGGIAGIVIGVIVIIIIAVIVVIFFIKRKNSNENSNDFHVHV
;
A
#
# COMPACT_ATOMS: atom_id res chain seq x y z
N MET A 1 7.90 -1.35 12.96
CA MET A 1 7.80 -0.02 13.60
C MET A 1 9.12 0.69 13.37
N ALA A 2 9.08 2.02 13.20
CA ALA A 2 10.24 2.79 12.78
C ALA A 2 11.34 2.83 13.84
N GLY A 3 12.54 3.27 13.46
CA GLY A 3 13.68 3.45 14.37
C GLY A 3 13.36 4.43 15.51
N ILE A 4 12.83 5.61 15.16
CA ILE A 4 12.30 6.57 16.14
C ILE A 4 10.86 6.93 15.78
N VAL A 5 9.98 6.81 16.76
CA VAL A 5 8.56 7.13 16.63
C VAL A 5 8.18 8.22 17.63
N ALA A 6 7.72 9.36 17.12
CA ALA A 6 7.06 10.37 17.94
C ALA A 6 5.55 10.15 17.87
N LEU A 7 4.92 9.81 19.00
CA LEU A 7 3.48 9.55 19.09
C LEU A 7 2.77 10.66 19.89
N PHE A 8 1.51 10.91 19.53
CA PHE A 8 0.63 11.88 20.18
C PHE A 8 1.13 13.33 20.11
N VAL A 9 0.37 14.24 20.71
CA VAL A 9 0.72 15.66 20.80
C VAL A 9 2.00 15.80 21.63
N ALA A 10 3.14 15.99 20.95
CA ALA A 10 4.46 16.14 21.56
C ALA A 10 5.14 17.47 21.18
N PRO A 11 4.57 18.63 21.56
CA PRO A 11 5.04 19.92 21.09
C PRO A 11 6.42 20.26 21.64
N GLY A 12 7.30 20.78 20.77
CA GLY A 12 8.67 21.15 21.13
C GLY A 12 9.64 19.97 21.15
N THR A 13 9.21 18.79 20.69
CA THR A 13 10.11 17.64 20.53
C THR A 13 11.13 17.94 19.44
N VAL A 14 12.41 17.75 19.76
CA VAL A 14 13.51 17.85 18.80
C VAL A 14 14.20 16.51 18.68
N ILE A 15 14.09 15.89 17.51
CA ILE A 15 14.80 14.69 17.11
C ILE A 15 16.05 15.16 16.36
N ASN A 16 17.16 15.22 17.10
CA ASN A 16 18.43 15.76 16.60
C ASN A 16 19.53 14.71 16.62
N HIS A 17 20.30 14.61 15.54
CA HIS A 17 21.54 13.85 15.48
C HIS A 17 21.38 12.33 15.69
N ASN A 18 20.35 11.76 15.08
CA ASN A 18 20.07 10.32 15.14
C ASN A 18 20.45 9.61 13.85
N HIS A 19 20.86 8.35 13.96
CA HIS A 19 21.18 7.46 12.85
C HIS A 19 20.27 6.24 12.91
N CYS A 20 19.34 6.14 11.97
CA CYS A 20 18.42 5.02 11.84
C CYS A 20 18.73 4.25 10.57
N HIS A 21 19.25 3.03 10.69
CA HIS A 21 19.57 2.21 9.53
C HIS A 21 19.23 0.75 9.76
N ASP A 22 19.20 0.00 8.68
CA ASP A 22 19.03 -1.45 8.72
C ASP A 22 17.69 -1.87 9.36
N ILE A 23 16.60 -1.24 8.89
CA ILE A 23 15.26 -1.43 9.46
C ILE A 23 14.36 -2.15 8.46
N TYR A 24 14.05 -3.40 8.76
CA TYR A 24 13.21 -4.25 7.92
C TYR A 24 11.94 -4.61 8.67
N SER A 25 10.82 -4.43 7.99
CA SER A 25 9.54 -4.95 8.42
C SER A 25 8.89 -5.67 7.23
N PRO A 26 8.34 -6.88 7.43
CA PRO A 26 6.88 -6.99 7.30
C PRO A 26 6.24 -6.72 5.93
N GLY A 27 4.92 -6.62 5.84
CA GLY A 27 4.11 -5.94 6.81
C GLY A 27 4.38 -4.43 6.77
N TYR A 28 4.33 -3.81 7.95
CA TYR A 28 4.12 -2.37 8.07
C TYR A 28 5.18 -1.70 8.96
N CYS A 29 5.39 -0.39 8.73
CA CYS A 29 6.29 0.47 9.50
C CYS A 29 7.76 0.03 9.53
N GLY A 30 8.35 -0.40 8.42
CA GLY A 30 9.80 -0.63 8.32
C GLY A 30 10.56 0.63 7.92
N GLY A 31 10.40 1.74 8.66
CA GLY A 31 10.98 3.04 8.32
C GLY A 31 11.97 3.59 9.33
N GLY A 32 12.66 4.69 9.02
CA GLY A 32 13.61 5.36 9.91
C GLY A 32 12.91 6.16 11.01
N PHE A 33 12.15 7.17 10.60
CA PHE A 33 11.45 8.11 11.45
C PHE A 33 9.95 8.10 11.18
N LEU A 34 9.14 8.29 12.21
CA LEU A 34 7.69 8.40 12.09
C LEU A 34 7.11 9.42 13.07
N THR A 35 6.22 10.30 12.58
CA THR A 35 5.28 11.04 13.43
C THR A 35 3.92 10.34 13.36
N GLY A 36 3.38 9.98 14.52
CA GLY A 36 2.08 9.33 14.63
C GLY A 36 0.93 10.32 14.56
N SER A 37 -0.30 9.81 14.46
CA SER A 37 -1.51 10.63 14.44
C SER A 37 -1.59 11.58 15.66
N GLY A 38 -1.93 12.83 15.39
CA GLY A 38 -2.02 13.93 16.35
C GLY A 38 -0.68 14.59 16.71
N SER A 39 0.44 14.17 16.12
CA SER A 39 1.75 14.77 16.42
C SER A 39 1.86 16.19 15.90
N MET A 40 2.33 17.12 16.74
CA MET A 40 2.47 18.52 16.36
C MET A 40 3.71 19.18 16.92
N ASN A 41 4.25 20.17 16.20
CA ASN A 41 5.42 20.98 16.59
C ASN A 41 6.65 20.12 16.90
N ILE A 42 7.05 19.28 15.94
CA ILE A 42 8.21 18.38 16.06
C ILE A 42 9.27 18.81 15.06
N THR A 43 10.53 18.85 15.49
CA THR A 43 11.67 19.17 14.62
C THR A 43 12.56 17.95 14.43
N PHE A 44 12.84 17.59 13.17
CA PHE A 44 13.86 16.63 12.77
C PHE A 44 15.04 17.41 12.19
N ILE A 45 16.19 17.35 12.87
CA ILE A 45 17.39 18.07 12.44
C ILE A 45 18.67 17.24 12.54
N ASN A 46 19.57 17.35 11.57
CA ASN A 46 20.87 16.66 11.56
C ASN A 46 20.76 15.13 11.70
N ASN A 47 19.69 14.52 11.22
CA ASN A 47 19.51 13.08 11.28
C ASN A 47 19.95 12.42 9.98
N ILE A 48 20.21 11.12 10.09
CA ILE A 48 20.41 10.25 8.95
C ILE A 48 19.53 9.01 9.05
N ALA A 49 18.85 8.66 7.95
CA ALA A 49 18.13 7.40 7.85
C ALA A 49 18.23 6.74 6.46
N TYR A 50 18.59 5.46 6.44
CA TYR A 50 18.83 4.69 5.21
C TYR A 50 18.62 3.18 5.42
N ASP A 51 18.63 2.40 4.35
CA ASP A 51 18.45 0.94 4.31
C ASP A 51 17.24 0.48 5.12
N THR A 52 16.08 1.07 4.80
CA THR A 52 14.80 0.72 5.41
C THR A 52 13.84 0.10 4.39
N SER A 53 13.07 -0.91 4.78
CA SER A 53 12.12 -1.57 3.85
C SER A 53 10.93 -0.70 3.42
N HIS A 54 10.71 0.46 4.07
CA HIS A 54 9.65 1.40 3.71
C HIS A 54 10.19 2.80 3.40
N ASN A 55 10.44 3.60 4.45
CA ASN A 55 10.69 5.03 4.29
C ASN A 55 11.75 5.58 5.23
N ALA A 56 12.42 6.66 4.84
CA ALA A 56 13.30 7.38 5.76
C ALA A 56 12.46 8.15 6.79
N LEU A 57 11.41 8.84 6.34
CA LEU A 57 10.54 9.64 7.21
C LEU A 57 9.07 9.55 6.78
N LYS A 58 8.20 9.26 7.76
CA LYS A 58 6.76 9.17 7.57
C LYS A 58 6.03 10.15 8.48
N PHE A 59 5.02 10.80 7.91
CA PHE A 59 4.10 11.66 8.63
C PHE A 59 2.68 11.08 8.58
N ASP A 60 2.05 10.92 9.75
CA ASP A 60 0.60 10.67 9.86
C ASP A 60 -0.18 12.00 9.90
N HIS A 61 -1.41 11.96 10.41
CA HIS A 61 -2.26 13.12 10.63
C HIS A 61 -1.68 14.05 11.72
N GLY A 62 -0.79 14.97 11.35
CA GLY A 62 -0.13 15.90 12.26
C GLY A 62 -0.09 17.34 11.73
N ALA A 63 0.63 18.22 12.41
CA ALA A 63 0.82 19.62 11.99
C ALA A 63 2.14 20.22 12.49
N ASN A 64 2.63 21.26 11.84
CA ASN A 64 3.86 21.99 12.20
C ASN A 64 5.06 21.06 12.41
N ILE A 65 5.32 20.18 11.45
CA ILE A 65 6.50 19.31 11.48
C ILE A 65 7.63 19.98 10.69
N HIS A 66 8.76 20.25 11.35
CA HIS A 66 9.92 20.86 10.71
C HIS A 66 10.97 19.79 10.44
N VAL A 67 11.45 19.70 9.21
CA VAL A 67 12.41 18.71 8.74
C VAL A 67 13.53 19.45 8.05
N GLU A 68 14.64 19.64 8.77
CA GLU A 68 15.73 20.49 8.33
C GLU A 68 17.08 19.77 8.39
N ASN A 69 17.94 19.94 7.38
CA ASN A 69 19.34 19.55 7.50
C ASN A 69 19.57 18.05 7.77
N ASN A 70 18.76 17.18 7.14
CA ASN A 70 18.88 15.72 7.27
C ASN A 70 19.42 15.08 5.98
N ILE A 71 19.96 13.86 6.10
CA ILE A 71 20.34 13.00 4.98
C ILE A 71 19.45 11.77 4.99
N PHE A 72 18.67 11.55 3.93
CA PHE A 72 17.67 10.47 3.90
C PHE A 72 17.76 9.60 2.65
N GLY A 73 17.59 8.30 2.85
CA GLY A 73 17.64 7.22 1.86
C GLY A 73 18.98 6.48 1.86
N PHE A 74 19.10 5.27 1.32
CA PHE A 74 18.20 4.50 0.46
C PHE A 74 17.01 3.87 1.21
N ASN A 75 15.86 3.72 0.54
CA ASN A 75 14.70 3.03 1.09
C ASN A 75 13.95 2.30 -0.03
N ASP A 76 13.32 1.16 0.28
CA ASP A 76 12.68 0.32 -0.74
C ASP A 76 11.36 0.92 -1.29
N GLN A 77 10.54 1.56 -0.43
CA GLN A 77 9.21 2.06 -0.84
C GLN A 77 9.27 3.50 -1.33
N ALA A 78 9.61 4.45 -0.45
CA ALA A 78 9.77 5.87 -0.77
C ALA A 78 10.55 6.59 0.32
N VAL A 79 11.31 7.63 0.00
CA VAL A 79 12.05 8.37 1.02
C VAL A 79 11.11 9.06 2.03
N LEU A 80 10.08 9.73 1.51
CA LEU A 80 9.05 10.43 2.30
C LEU A 80 7.68 9.79 2.10
N ILE A 81 6.94 9.59 3.20
CA ILE A 81 5.54 9.14 3.16
C ILE A 81 4.68 10.09 3.98
N TRP A 82 3.53 10.49 3.44
CA TRP A 82 2.56 11.28 4.17
C TRP A 82 1.14 10.74 4.02
N THR A 83 0.48 10.41 5.13
CA THR A 83 -0.84 9.78 5.09
C THR A 83 -1.94 10.74 4.63
N SER A 84 -2.16 11.87 5.32
CA SER A 84 -3.15 12.86 4.88
C SER A 84 -2.97 14.24 5.53
N ASN A 85 -3.62 15.23 4.90
CA ASN A 85 -3.76 16.59 5.41
C ASN A 85 -4.61 16.70 6.68
N THR A 86 -4.17 17.54 7.62
CA THR A 86 -4.92 18.02 8.78
C THR A 86 -5.46 19.42 8.47
N GLN A 87 -6.70 19.51 7.98
CA GLN A 87 -7.29 20.77 7.53
C GLN A 87 -7.22 21.90 8.56
N GLY A 88 -6.88 23.10 8.09
CA GLY A 88 -6.82 24.31 8.92
C GLY A 88 -5.51 24.51 9.69
N TYR A 89 -4.53 23.64 9.48
CA TYR A 89 -3.20 23.73 10.08
C TYR A 89 -2.11 23.74 9.00
N HIS A 90 -0.97 24.33 9.32
CA HIS A 90 0.27 24.14 8.57
C HIS A 90 0.80 22.73 8.84
N GLN A 91 1.19 21.99 7.80
CA GLN A 91 1.52 20.57 7.94
C GLN A 91 2.99 20.38 8.26
N TRP A 92 3.86 20.84 7.36
CA TRP A 92 5.29 20.63 7.49
C TRP A 92 6.10 21.66 6.70
N ASP A 93 7.35 21.85 7.16
CA ASP A 93 8.42 22.52 6.44
C ASP A 93 9.53 21.52 6.18
N ILE A 94 9.85 21.24 4.91
CA ILE A 94 10.90 20.31 4.51
C ILE A 94 11.98 21.12 3.78
N LEU A 95 13.03 21.45 4.53
CA LEU A 95 14.02 22.44 4.13
C LEU A 95 15.44 21.92 4.25
N ASN A 96 16.34 22.33 3.36
CA ASN A 96 17.78 22.10 3.54
C ASN A 96 18.12 20.62 3.71
N ASN A 97 17.39 19.67 3.11
CA ASN A 97 17.68 18.23 3.24
C ASN A 97 18.37 17.68 2.00
N ILE A 98 19.08 16.56 2.16
CA ILE A 98 19.65 15.79 1.06
C ILE A 98 18.96 14.43 1.01
N PHE A 99 18.31 14.15 -0.11
CA PHE A 99 17.64 12.88 -0.39
C PHE A 99 18.46 12.07 -1.39
N VAL A 100 18.88 10.86 -1.01
CA VAL A 100 19.68 9.92 -1.82
C VAL A 100 18.94 8.59 -1.96
N PHE A 101 18.51 8.24 -3.17
CA PHE A 101 17.59 7.13 -3.37
C PHE A 101 17.71 6.45 -4.73
N ASP A 102 17.09 5.29 -4.87
CA ASP A 102 16.94 4.50 -6.10
C ASP A 102 15.50 3.99 -6.31
N SER A 103 14.57 4.44 -5.46
CA SER A 103 13.15 4.11 -5.45
C SER A 103 12.29 5.30 -5.92
N THR A 104 11.59 5.97 -5.01
CA THR A 104 10.87 7.22 -5.27
C THR A 104 11.04 8.18 -4.11
N ILE A 105 10.99 9.48 -4.39
CA ILE A 105 11.16 10.51 -3.38
C ILE A 105 9.97 10.56 -2.41
N MET A 106 8.73 10.43 -2.91
CA MET A 106 7.55 10.66 -2.05
C MET A 106 6.31 9.86 -2.42
N MET A 107 5.57 9.43 -1.39
CA MET A 107 4.27 8.77 -1.50
C MET A 107 3.23 9.37 -0.56
N GLY A 108 1.95 9.24 -0.92
CA GLY A 108 0.82 9.69 -0.12
C GLY A 108 0.37 11.12 -0.44
N ALA A 109 -0.17 11.86 0.52
CA ALA A 109 -0.97 13.07 0.25
C ALA A 109 -0.17 14.34 -0.13
N PHE A 110 1.10 14.24 -0.54
CA PHE A 110 1.93 15.41 -0.91
C PHE A 110 1.36 16.21 -2.09
N ASP A 111 0.44 15.62 -2.86
CA ASP A 111 -0.30 16.26 -3.94
C ASP A 111 -1.68 16.80 -3.49
N ASP A 112 -1.95 16.95 -2.21
CA ASP A 112 -3.15 17.65 -1.71
C ASP A 112 -2.96 19.18 -1.85
N SER A 113 -3.72 19.82 -2.75
CA SER A 113 -3.65 21.27 -2.96
C SER A 113 -4.27 22.11 -1.84
N SER A 114 -4.94 21.47 -0.87
CA SER A 114 -5.49 22.14 0.31
C SER A 114 -4.52 22.16 1.51
N ALA A 115 -3.36 21.55 1.37
CA ALA A 115 -2.32 21.54 2.38
C ALA A 115 -1.59 22.88 2.43
N ASP A 116 -1.47 23.46 3.63
CA ASP A 116 -0.54 24.56 3.90
C ASP A 116 0.80 23.95 4.33
N SER A 117 1.84 24.09 3.51
CA SER A 117 3.13 23.42 3.68
C SER A 117 4.22 24.11 2.88
N LEU A 118 5.49 23.84 3.19
CA LEU A 118 6.65 24.34 2.45
C LEU A 118 7.66 23.22 2.18
N ILE A 119 8.04 23.04 0.91
CA ILE A 119 9.22 22.25 0.52
C ILE A 119 10.11 23.16 -0.28
N ASP A 120 11.35 23.37 0.16
CA ASP A 120 12.31 24.17 -0.60
C ASP A 120 13.76 23.92 -0.15
N LYS A 121 14.73 24.34 -0.96
CA LYS A 121 16.16 24.18 -0.66
C LYS A 121 16.53 22.74 -0.32
N ASN A 122 16.12 21.76 -1.11
CA ASN A 122 16.53 20.37 -0.94
C ASN A 122 17.39 19.90 -2.11
N ILE A 123 18.25 18.92 -1.87
CA ILE A 123 18.94 18.17 -2.93
C ILE A 123 18.24 16.83 -3.11
N TYR A 124 17.88 16.53 -4.36
CA TYR A 124 17.32 15.25 -4.77
C TYR A 124 18.31 14.51 -5.65
N TRP A 125 18.78 13.37 -5.20
CA TRP A 125 19.74 12.57 -5.93
C TRP A 125 19.26 11.13 -6.10
N HIS A 126 18.87 10.81 -7.33
CA HIS A 126 18.52 9.45 -7.72
C HIS A 126 19.73 8.77 -8.34
N THR A 127 20.23 7.73 -7.68
CA THR A 127 21.50 7.08 -8.03
C THR A 127 21.48 6.34 -9.36
N LEU A 128 20.30 5.96 -9.85
CA LEU A 128 20.14 5.40 -11.21
C LEU A 128 20.06 6.45 -12.33
N GLY A 129 20.02 7.74 -11.99
CA GLY A 129 19.95 8.84 -12.95
C GLY A 129 18.78 9.80 -12.68
N PRO A 130 18.94 11.10 -12.97
CA PRO A 130 17.94 12.14 -12.70
C PRO A 130 16.61 11.95 -13.45
N GLU A 131 16.62 11.24 -14.58
CA GLU A 131 15.43 10.90 -15.37
C GLU A 131 14.44 9.97 -14.64
N ASN A 132 14.89 9.30 -13.58
CA ASN A 132 14.04 8.43 -12.75
C ASN A 132 13.28 9.21 -11.66
N ILE A 133 13.61 10.48 -11.46
CA ILE A 133 12.97 11.31 -10.43
C ILE A 133 11.60 11.78 -10.94
N ASN A 134 10.58 11.49 -10.13
CA ASN A 134 9.24 12.08 -10.28
C ASN A 134 8.69 12.46 -8.91
N PHE A 135 7.81 13.45 -8.88
CA PHE A 135 7.19 13.98 -7.67
C PHE A 135 5.72 13.63 -7.70
N ARG A 136 5.29 12.64 -6.91
CA ARG A 136 3.89 12.15 -6.91
C ARG A 136 3.38 11.79 -8.32
N LYS A 137 4.19 11.09 -9.11
CA LYS A 137 3.90 10.72 -10.51
C LYS A 137 3.79 11.93 -11.45
N THR A 138 4.32 13.09 -11.07
CA THR A 138 4.39 14.30 -11.89
C THR A 138 5.85 14.71 -12.14
N THR A 139 6.06 15.61 -13.11
CA THR A 139 7.40 16.11 -13.46
C THR A 139 7.89 17.18 -12.48
N TRP A 140 9.19 17.42 -12.48
CA TRP A 140 9.82 18.50 -11.71
C TRP A 140 9.24 19.88 -12.04
N GLU A 141 8.99 20.16 -13.32
CA GLU A 141 8.40 21.42 -13.76
C GLU A 141 6.99 21.58 -13.22
N TYR A 142 6.15 20.54 -13.33
CA TYR A 142 4.79 20.57 -12.80
C TYR A 142 4.79 20.78 -11.28
N TRP A 143 5.67 20.07 -10.57
CA TRP A 143 5.85 20.20 -9.13
C TRP A 143 6.14 21.65 -8.74
N ARG A 144 7.14 22.28 -9.35
CA ARG A 144 7.50 23.67 -9.03
C ARG A 144 6.43 24.66 -9.45
N GLU A 145 5.92 24.58 -10.68
CA GLU A 145 5.03 25.58 -11.24
C GLU A 145 3.60 25.51 -10.68
N THR A 146 3.11 24.29 -10.44
CA THR A 146 1.71 24.10 -10.01
C THR A 146 1.60 23.97 -8.50
N ARG A 147 2.62 23.45 -7.80
CA ARG A 147 2.61 23.36 -6.32
C ARG A 147 3.30 24.53 -5.64
N GLY A 148 4.17 25.26 -6.33
CA GLY A 148 4.95 26.34 -5.73
C GLY A 148 6.05 25.86 -4.78
N TYR A 149 6.47 24.59 -4.90
CA TYR A 149 7.50 23.97 -4.08
C TYR A 149 8.85 23.92 -4.81
N ASP A 150 9.93 23.74 -4.06
CA ASP A 150 11.26 23.39 -4.56
C ASP A 150 11.84 24.38 -5.62
N HIS A 151 11.51 25.66 -5.51
CA HIS A 151 12.04 26.69 -6.41
C HIS A 151 13.55 26.91 -6.26
N ASN A 152 14.09 26.67 -5.07
CA ASN A 152 15.51 26.79 -4.72
C ASN A 152 16.14 25.43 -4.41
N SER A 153 15.53 24.35 -4.88
CA SER A 153 16.01 22.97 -4.74
C SER A 153 16.70 22.50 -6.02
N TYR A 154 17.50 21.42 -5.91
CA TYR A 154 18.36 20.96 -6.99
C TYR A 154 18.29 19.44 -7.16
N ILE A 155 18.23 19.00 -8.42
CA ILE A 155 18.47 17.61 -8.80
C ILE A 155 19.94 17.50 -9.23
N ILE A 156 20.82 17.16 -8.30
CA ILE A 156 22.28 17.11 -8.49
C ILE A 156 22.93 16.05 -7.60
N ASP A 157 24.14 15.64 -7.95
CA ASP A 157 24.99 14.82 -7.09
C ASP A 157 25.43 15.62 -5.84
N PRO A 158 25.16 15.13 -4.61
CA PRO A 158 25.56 15.79 -3.37
C PRO A 158 27.09 15.72 -3.12
N LEU A 159 27.83 14.95 -3.91
CA LEU A 159 29.28 14.73 -3.81
C LEU A 159 29.68 14.01 -2.52
N PHE A 160 28.96 12.94 -2.18
CA PHE A 160 29.35 12.04 -1.11
C PHE A 160 30.67 11.34 -1.43
N VAL A 161 31.49 11.09 -0.41
CA VAL A 161 32.77 10.37 -0.52
C VAL A 161 32.54 8.96 -1.06
N ASP A 162 31.57 8.23 -0.50
CA ASP A 162 31.22 6.88 -0.95
C ASP A 162 29.83 6.44 -0.47
N HIS A 163 28.79 6.84 -1.21
CA HIS A 163 27.40 6.48 -0.91
C HIS A 163 27.11 4.97 -0.98
N ASN A 164 27.85 4.20 -1.79
CA ASN A 164 27.66 2.75 -1.92
C ASN A 164 27.97 2.05 -0.60
N ASN A 165 29.00 2.52 0.11
CA ASN A 165 29.35 2.06 1.44
C ASN A 165 28.74 2.93 2.56
N ARG A 166 27.68 3.70 2.25
CA ARG A 166 26.96 4.59 3.19
C ARG A 166 27.87 5.62 3.89
N ASN A 167 28.95 6.01 3.23
CA ASN A 167 29.81 7.10 3.66
C ASN A 167 29.29 8.43 3.10
N PHE A 168 28.47 9.10 3.91
CA PHE A 168 27.82 10.35 3.58
C PHE A 168 28.64 11.59 3.96
N ASN A 169 29.94 11.44 4.19
CA ASN A 169 30.84 12.59 4.19
C ASN A 169 30.90 13.20 2.79
N PHE A 170 31.31 14.46 2.68
CA PHE A 170 31.35 15.18 1.42
C PHE A 170 32.78 15.32 0.89
N ILE A 171 32.95 15.21 -0.43
CA ILE A 171 34.21 15.46 -1.12
C ILE A 171 34.54 16.96 -1.07
N ASN A 172 33.54 17.82 -1.27
CA ASN A 172 33.62 19.27 -1.16
C ASN A 172 32.23 19.88 -0.92
N ASP A 173 32.15 21.21 -0.88
CA ASP A 173 30.96 21.96 -0.47
C ASP A 173 30.08 22.48 -1.61
N SER A 174 30.42 22.23 -2.87
CA SER A 174 29.79 22.91 -4.00
C SER A 174 28.30 22.61 -4.16
N SER A 175 27.88 21.39 -3.81
CA SER A 175 26.48 20.98 -3.94
C SER A 175 25.66 21.41 -2.72
N TYR A 176 26.05 20.98 -1.52
CA TYR A 176 25.24 21.20 -0.31
C TYR A 176 25.17 22.69 0.09
N SER A 177 26.15 23.51 -0.30
CA SER A 177 26.11 24.96 -0.03
C SER A 177 25.02 25.69 -0.82
N LEU A 178 24.54 25.13 -1.94
CA LEU A 178 23.45 25.74 -2.73
C LEU A 178 22.12 25.76 -1.97
N ILE A 179 21.98 24.84 -1.02
CA ILE A 179 20.78 24.68 -0.21
C ILE A 179 21.04 25.03 1.26
N ASP A 180 22.09 25.78 1.60
CA ASP A 180 22.45 26.14 2.98
C ASP A 180 22.57 24.94 3.95
N PHE A 181 22.79 23.72 3.44
CA PHE A 181 22.97 22.53 4.28
C PHE A 181 24.28 22.67 5.07
N LYS A 182 24.22 22.33 6.35
CA LYS A 182 25.33 22.37 7.30
C LYS A 182 25.77 20.94 7.60
N PRO A 183 26.91 20.47 7.08
CA PRO A 183 27.44 19.17 7.47
C PRO A 183 27.52 19.02 8.98
N PHE A 184 27.09 17.86 9.47
CA PHE A 184 27.13 17.47 10.87
C PHE A 184 27.97 16.21 11.05
N SER A 185 28.43 15.94 12.27
CA SER A 185 29.22 14.74 12.56
C SER A 185 28.46 13.47 12.19
N LEU A 186 29.14 12.51 11.56
CA LEU A 186 28.61 11.16 11.35
C LEU A 186 29.07 10.19 12.44
N ASP A 187 29.62 10.71 13.54
CA ASP A 187 29.97 9.93 14.73
C ASP A 187 28.72 9.76 15.60
N PHE A 188 28.09 8.59 15.47
CA PHE A 188 26.92 8.22 16.26
C PHE A 188 27.29 7.24 17.38
N GLY A 189 26.44 7.19 18.40
CA GLY A 189 26.52 6.18 19.43
C GLY A 189 26.26 6.71 20.83
N VAL A 190 26.58 5.85 21.79
CA VAL A 190 26.42 6.13 23.20
C VAL A 190 27.56 7.00 23.72
N TYR A 191 27.24 8.08 24.43
CA TYR A 191 28.21 8.95 25.11
C TYR A 191 27.92 9.04 26.62
N GLY A 192 28.86 9.59 27.39
CA GLY A 192 28.72 9.82 28.83
C GLY A 192 29.42 8.76 29.69
N GLU A 193 28.67 8.11 30.59
CA GLU A 193 29.22 7.21 31.60
C GLU A 193 29.91 5.98 30.98
N LYS A 194 31.09 5.63 31.50
CA LYS A 194 31.93 4.57 30.93
C LYS A 194 31.21 3.21 30.84
N TRP A 195 30.42 2.84 31.85
CA TRP A 195 29.73 1.55 31.86
C TRP A 195 28.69 1.43 30.73
N TRP A 196 28.06 2.55 30.33
CA TRP A 196 27.06 2.58 29.26
C TRP A 196 27.73 2.52 27.89
N ILE A 197 28.84 3.23 27.72
CA ILE A 197 29.72 3.12 26.53
C ILE A 197 30.26 1.70 26.39
N ASP A 198 30.79 1.12 27.47
CA ASP A 198 31.32 -0.25 27.48
C ASP A 198 30.23 -1.28 27.12
N SER A 199 28.99 -1.06 27.59
CA SER A 199 27.86 -1.94 27.27
C SER A 199 27.51 -1.91 25.78
N ALA A 200 27.49 -0.72 25.18
CA ALA A 200 27.25 -0.58 23.74
C ALA A 200 28.37 -1.20 22.90
N ASN A 201 29.63 -0.97 23.24
CA ASN A 201 30.78 -1.51 22.52
C ASN A 201 30.90 -3.04 22.59
N ASN A 202 30.41 -3.65 23.68
CA ASN A 202 30.44 -5.10 23.85
C ASN A 202 29.24 -5.81 23.22
N TYR A 203 28.26 -5.08 22.69
CA TYR A 203 27.11 -5.67 22.03
C TYR A 203 27.51 -6.14 20.62
N GLN A 204 27.37 -7.44 20.36
CA GLN A 204 27.49 -7.96 19.01
C GLN A 204 26.14 -7.85 18.31
N TYR A 205 26.08 -6.99 17.29
CA TYR A 205 24.98 -6.99 16.35
C TYR A 205 25.00 -8.30 15.56
N PHE A 206 23.81 -8.87 15.36
CA PHE A 206 23.65 -10.00 14.45
C PHE A 206 23.62 -9.47 13.03
N ASP A 207 24.21 -10.21 12.09
CA ASP A 207 23.96 -9.97 10.67
C ASP A 207 22.45 -10.01 10.46
N TYR A 208 21.89 -8.91 9.97
CA TYR A 208 20.49 -8.88 9.65
C TYR A 208 20.26 -9.78 8.44
N HIS A 209 19.21 -10.58 8.49
CA HIS A 209 18.73 -11.27 7.31
C HIS A 209 17.91 -10.26 6.51
N LEU A 210 18.45 -9.74 5.40
CA LEU A 210 17.63 -9.12 4.35
C LEU A 210 16.65 -10.21 3.91
N ALA A 211 15.41 -10.12 4.38
CA ALA A 211 14.33 -10.83 3.73
C ALA A 211 14.40 -10.46 2.24
N GLU A 212 14.30 -11.45 1.35
CA GLU A 212 14.20 -11.17 -0.08
C GLU A 212 13.15 -10.07 -0.30
N LYS A 213 13.45 -9.14 -1.22
CA LYS A 213 12.58 -8.00 -1.53
C LYS A 213 11.15 -8.51 -1.57
N TRP A 214 10.37 -8.02 -0.62
CA TRP A 214 9.03 -8.47 -0.36
C TRP A 214 8.29 -8.61 -1.67
N GLN A 215 7.87 -9.82 -2.03
CA GLN A 215 6.85 -10.04 -3.06
C GLN A 215 5.60 -10.51 -2.31
N LEU A 216 5.01 -9.63 -1.49
CA LEU A 216 3.60 -9.77 -1.10
C LEU A 216 2.85 -10.03 -2.41
N GLU A 217 2.19 -11.17 -2.51
CA GLU A 217 1.45 -11.68 -3.69
C GLU A 217 2.24 -12.35 -4.83
N SER A 218 3.47 -12.80 -4.56
CA SER A 218 4.09 -13.90 -5.33
C SER A 218 4.48 -15.04 -4.40
N GLY A 219 4.49 -16.26 -4.93
CA GLY A 219 4.87 -17.42 -4.17
C GLY A 219 4.57 -18.74 -4.85
N TYR A 220 4.93 -19.80 -4.14
CA TYR A 220 4.80 -21.18 -4.58
C TYR A 220 4.26 -22.03 -3.44
N GLU A 221 3.30 -22.90 -3.74
CA GLU A 221 2.76 -23.88 -2.80
C GLU A 221 2.63 -25.25 -3.47
N ASN A 222 3.23 -26.25 -2.85
CA ASN A 222 3.20 -27.67 -3.22
C ASN A 222 2.61 -28.56 -2.12
N PHE A 223 2.06 -27.95 -1.08
CA PHE A 223 1.31 -28.55 0.03
C PHE A 223 2.08 -29.52 0.94
N GLU A 224 3.37 -29.78 0.69
CA GLU A 224 4.19 -30.67 1.51
C GLU A 224 4.27 -30.22 2.97
N THR A 225 4.21 -28.90 3.19
CA THR A 225 4.27 -28.28 4.52
C THR A 225 2.89 -28.14 5.20
N ASN A 226 1.83 -28.77 4.67
CA ASN A 226 0.44 -28.58 5.11
C ASN A 226 -0.03 -27.12 5.01
N GLY A 227 0.30 -26.44 3.90
CA GLY A 227 -0.17 -25.07 3.67
C GLY A 227 0.46 -24.05 4.62
N ASN A 228 1.65 -24.34 5.15
CA ASN A 228 2.35 -23.43 6.04
C ASN A 228 3.19 -22.38 5.30
N SER A 229 3.23 -22.42 3.97
CA SER A 229 3.89 -21.36 3.20
C SER A 229 3.24 -20.01 3.47
N TYR A 230 4.04 -18.95 3.44
CA TYR A 230 3.54 -17.59 3.59
C TYR A 230 2.52 -17.24 2.50
N PHE A 231 2.77 -17.70 1.27
CA PHE A 231 1.90 -17.56 0.13
C PHE A 231 0.51 -18.18 0.38
N TRP A 232 0.46 -19.44 0.81
CA TRP A 232 -0.81 -20.13 1.03
C TRP A 232 -1.63 -19.56 2.19
N LYS A 233 -0.96 -19.06 3.25
CA LYS A 233 -1.64 -18.44 4.40
C LYS A 233 -2.47 -17.20 4.05
N GLN A 234 -2.25 -16.61 2.87
CA GLN A 234 -3.01 -15.46 2.39
C GLN A 234 -4.23 -15.86 1.53
N VAL A 235 -4.32 -17.14 1.13
CA VAL A 235 -5.41 -17.65 0.30
C VAL A 235 -6.69 -17.71 1.12
N VAL A 236 -7.75 -17.08 0.61
CA VAL A 236 -9.08 -17.16 1.20
C VAL A 236 -9.79 -18.40 0.66
N ILE A 237 -10.25 -19.26 1.56
CA ILE A 237 -10.98 -20.48 1.22
C ILE A 237 -12.46 -20.28 1.58
N ASP A 238 -13.34 -20.51 0.61
CA ASP A 238 -14.79 -20.45 0.78
C ASP A 238 -15.37 -21.87 0.62
N GLU A 239 -15.58 -22.54 1.75
CA GLU A 239 -15.89 -23.99 1.83
C GLU A 239 -17.39 -24.30 1.77
N GLN A 240 -18.21 -23.48 1.10
CA GLN A 240 -19.68 -23.53 1.23
C GLN A 240 -20.33 -24.85 0.81
N SER A 241 -19.63 -25.70 0.04
CA SER A 241 -20.07 -27.08 -0.19
C SER A 241 -18.90 -28.03 -0.51
N SER A 242 -18.55 -28.87 0.49
CA SER A 242 -17.56 -29.98 0.48
C SER A 242 -16.07 -29.62 0.56
N GLU A 243 -15.34 -30.52 1.22
CA GLU A 243 -13.96 -30.49 1.71
C GLU A 243 -12.96 -29.88 0.71
N ILE A 244 -12.67 -28.58 0.85
CA ILE A 244 -11.39 -28.05 0.39
C ILE A 244 -10.38 -28.42 1.47
N GLY A 245 -9.34 -29.16 1.11
CA GLY A 245 -8.38 -29.62 2.11
C GLY A 245 -7.11 -30.15 1.51
N ILE A 246 -6.04 -30.10 2.30
CA ILE A 246 -4.77 -30.72 1.93
C ILE A 246 -4.86 -32.22 2.25
N THR A 247 -4.57 -33.06 1.26
CA THR A 247 -4.68 -34.52 1.37
C THR A 247 -3.43 -35.21 0.84
N SER A 248 -3.27 -36.49 1.17
CA SER A 248 -2.26 -37.39 0.60
C SER A 248 -2.87 -38.48 -0.29
N GLU A 249 -4.13 -38.32 -0.71
CA GLU A 249 -4.85 -39.27 -1.59
C GLU A 249 -4.26 -39.32 -3.00
N ASN A 250 -3.87 -38.16 -3.54
CA ASN A 250 -3.27 -38.00 -4.85
C ASN A 250 -2.39 -36.74 -4.83
N SER A 251 -1.28 -36.74 -5.57
CA SER A 251 -0.37 -35.60 -5.68
C SER A 251 0.32 -35.63 -7.05
N CYS A 252 0.69 -34.46 -7.57
CA CYS A 252 1.40 -34.39 -8.84
C CYS A 252 2.84 -34.81 -8.62
N ASN A 253 3.50 -34.15 -7.66
CA ASN A 253 4.84 -34.45 -7.18
C ASN A 253 4.84 -34.43 -5.65
N GLY A 254 5.63 -35.29 -5.00
CA GLY A 254 5.66 -35.33 -3.54
C GLY A 254 4.59 -36.26 -2.95
N LYS A 255 3.96 -35.84 -1.86
CA LYS A 255 3.03 -36.65 -1.05
C LYS A 255 1.69 -35.98 -0.81
N LYS A 256 1.55 -34.68 -1.06
CA LYS A 256 0.34 -33.93 -0.75
C LYS A 256 -0.11 -33.05 -1.90
N SER A 257 -1.40 -32.76 -1.93
CA SER A 257 -1.99 -31.76 -2.82
C SER A 257 -3.21 -31.14 -2.16
N LEU A 258 -3.73 -30.07 -2.76
CA LEU A 258 -5.05 -29.58 -2.46
C LEU A 258 -6.10 -30.48 -3.13
N LYS A 259 -7.20 -30.74 -2.42
CA LYS A 259 -8.37 -31.47 -2.91
C LYS A 259 -9.58 -30.56 -2.84
N PHE A 260 -10.39 -30.61 -3.89
CA PHE A 260 -11.78 -30.17 -3.89
C PHE A 260 -12.67 -31.42 -3.90
N GLY A 261 -13.58 -31.50 -2.93
CA GLY A 261 -14.56 -32.57 -2.82
C GLY A 261 -15.62 -32.55 -3.92
N ILE A 262 -16.46 -33.60 -3.91
CA ILE A 262 -17.59 -33.77 -4.82
C ILE A 262 -18.69 -32.76 -4.47
N THR A 263 -19.09 -31.95 -5.45
CA THR A 263 -20.13 -30.92 -5.30
C THR A 263 -21.11 -30.90 -6.48
N SER A 264 -22.36 -30.51 -6.22
CA SER A 264 -23.43 -30.39 -7.22
C SER A 264 -23.94 -28.95 -7.33
N SER A 265 -24.40 -28.57 -8.52
CA SER A 265 -24.67 -27.20 -8.96
C SER A 265 -25.82 -26.45 -8.26
N GLN A 266 -26.28 -26.90 -7.08
CA GLN A 266 -27.40 -26.29 -6.35
C GLN A 266 -26.97 -25.36 -5.20
N ASN A 267 -25.67 -25.31 -4.87
CA ASN A 267 -25.08 -24.42 -3.89
C ASN A 267 -24.01 -23.50 -4.51
N THR A 268 -23.58 -22.50 -3.75
CA THR A 268 -22.37 -21.71 -4.00
C THR A 268 -21.16 -22.63 -4.21
N ASN A 269 -20.35 -22.31 -5.23
CA ASN A 269 -19.22 -23.12 -5.66
C ASN A 269 -18.08 -23.09 -4.61
N PRO A 270 -17.51 -24.23 -4.18
CA PRO A 270 -16.30 -24.22 -3.37
C PRO A 270 -15.18 -23.53 -4.13
N THR A 271 -14.57 -22.54 -3.48
CA THR A 271 -13.69 -21.58 -4.15
C THR A 271 -12.48 -21.27 -3.28
N ILE A 272 -11.32 -21.10 -3.92
CA ILE A 272 -10.17 -20.42 -3.33
C ILE A 272 -9.91 -19.10 -4.05
N SER A 273 -9.55 -18.07 -3.31
CA SER A 273 -9.14 -16.77 -3.82
C SER A 273 -7.70 -16.52 -3.41
N ILE A 274 -6.82 -16.49 -4.40
CA ILE A 274 -5.39 -16.22 -4.25
C ILE A 274 -5.20 -14.70 -4.47
N PRO A 275 -4.78 -13.94 -3.44
CA PRO A 275 -4.44 -12.55 -3.61
C PRO A 275 -3.27 -12.40 -4.60
N ALA A 276 -3.38 -11.43 -5.51
CA ALA A 276 -2.41 -11.20 -6.57
C ALA A 276 -1.94 -9.75 -6.61
N ASN A 277 -2.85 -8.77 -6.59
CA ASN A 277 -2.49 -7.34 -6.61
C ASN A 277 -1.43 -6.97 -7.69
N TRP A 278 -1.60 -7.50 -8.90
CA TRP A 278 -0.73 -7.30 -10.06
C TRP A 278 -1.22 -6.10 -10.88
N TYR A 279 -0.37 -5.10 -11.06
CA TYR A 279 -0.67 -3.82 -11.73
C TYR A 279 0.40 -3.39 -12.75
N GLU A 280 1.65 -3.83 -12.57
CA GLU A 280 2.83 -3.44 -13.35
C GLU A 280 3.84 -4.60 -13.36
N GLY A 281 4.38 -4.96 -14.52
CA GLY A 281 5.42 -5.98 -14.62
C GLY A 281 5.03 -7.23 -15.42
N HIS A 282 6.00 -8.13 -15.58
CA HIS A 282 5.88 -9.45 -16.16
C HIS A 282 5.42 -10.45 -15.10
N SER A 283 4.30 -11.13 -15.36
CA SER A 283 3.73 -12.13 -14.46
C SER A 283 3.71 -13.53 -15.04
N THR A 284 3.74 -14.52 -14.15
CA THR A 284 3.49 -15.92 -14.45
C THR A 284 2.59 -16.52 -13.39
N PHE A 285 1.50 -17.16 -13.80
CA PHE A 285 0.67 -18.00 -12.94
C PHE A 285 0.67 -19.44 -13.47
N SER A 286 0.86 -20.44 -12.62
CA SER A 286 0.74 -21.84 -13.02
C SER A 286 0.28 -22.74 -11.90
N LEU A 287 -0.30 -23.89 -12.27
CA LEU A 287 -0.70 -24.95 -11.36
C LEU A 287 -0.82 -26.28 -12.11
N ASP A 288 -0.70 -27.38 -11.38
CA ASP A 288 -1.04 -28.71 -11.85
C ASP A 288 -2.46 -29.08 -11.41
N ILE A 289 -3.20 -29.73 -12.30
CA ILE A 289 -4.60 -30.12 -12.10
C ILE A 289 -4.77 -31.60 -12.43
N TYR A 290 -5.54 -32.30 -11.61
CA TYR A 290 -6.05 -33.65 -11.88
C TYR A 290 -7.56 -33.65 -11.72
N MET A 291 -8.28 -34.01 -12.79
CA MET A 291 -9.74 -34.10 -12.79
C MET A 291 -10.24 -35.18 -13.75
N ASN A 292 -11.50 -35.62 -13.57
CA ASN A 292 -12.17 -36.46 -14.56
C ASN A 292 -12.83 -35.62 -15.66
N ASN A 293 -13.25 -36.27 -16.73
CA ASN A 293 -13.91 -35.64 -17.88
C ASN A 293 -15.41 -35.33 -17.67
N GLU A 294 -15.97 -35.55 -16.48
CA GLU A 294 -17.37 -35.22 -16.17
C GLU A 294 -17.49 -34.04 -15.20
N SER A 295 -16.39 -33.64 -14.56
CA SER A 295 -16.35 -32.49 -13.65
C SER A 295 -16.11 -31.18 -14.38
N SER A 296 -16.42 -30.08 -13.70
CA SER A 296 -16.34 -28.71 -14.20
C SER A 296 -15.75 -27.77 -13.15
N MET A 297 -14.71 -27.03 -13.52
CA MET A 297 -14.08 -25.99 -12.71
C MET A 297 -13.75 -24.76 -13.57
N TYR A 298 -13.35 -23.68 -12.91
CA TYR A 298 -12.92 -22.45 -13.57
C TYR A 298 -11.74 -21.80 -12.85
N ILE A 299 -10.94 -21.09 -13.63
CA ILE A 299 -9.90 -20.18 -13.14
C ILE A 299 -10.27 -18.78 -13.64
N SER A 300 -10.64 -17.89 -12.74
CA SER A 300 -10.97 -16.50 -13.04
C SER A 300 -9.78 -15.60 -12.71
N LEU A 301 -9.27 -14.92 -13.74
CA LEU A 301 -8.17 -13.96 -13.64
C LEU A 301 -8.67 -12.54 -13.35
N GLN A 302 -9.96 -12.26 -13.57
CA GLN A 302 -10.81 -11.16 -13.06
C GLN A 302 -12.15 -11.26 -13.80
N GLN A 303 -13.16 -10.48 -13.38
CA GLN A 303 -14.59 -10.41 -13.81
C GLN A 303 -14.98 -10.88 -15.23
N TYR A 304 -14.09 -10.83 -16.23
CA TYR A 304 -14.35 -11.22 -17.61
C TYR A 304 -13.33 -12.18 -18.26
N ASN A 305 -12.21 -12.46 -17.61
CA ASN A 305 -11.14 -13.32 -18.13
C ASN A 305 -11.13 -14.63 -17.34
N VAL A 306 -11.85 -15.63 -17.84
CA VAL A 306 -12.08 -16.91 -17.16
C VAL A 306 -11.71 -18.06 -18.08
N ILE A 307 -10.89 -18.99 -17.57
CA ILE A 307 -10.63 -20.29 -18.17
C ILE A 307 -11.66 -21.27 -17.62
N TYR A 308 -12.48 -21.86 -18.49
CA TYR A 308 -13.42 -22.91 -18.12
C TYR A 308 -12.83 -24.27 -18.47
N LEU A 309 -12.82 -25.18 -17.49
CA LEU A 309 -12.50 -26.59 -17.66
C LEU A 309 -13.79 -27.36 -17.41
N GLN A 310 -14.48 -27.78 -18.47
CA GLN A 310 -15.82 -28.33 -18.41
C GLN A 310 -15.91 -29.61 -19.22
N LYS A 311 -16.31 -30.71 -18.56
CA LYS A 311 -16.67 -31.97 -19.21
C LYS A 311 -15.59 -32.46 -20.19
N GLY A 312 -14.36 -32.53 -19.70
CA GLY A 312 -13.19 -33.01 -20.44
C GLY A 312 -12.64 -32.04 -21.48
N LYS A 313 -13.10 -30.77 -21.48
CA LYS A 313 -12.64 -29.74 -22.41
C LYS A 313 -12.27 -28.47 -21.69
N MET A 314 -11.23 -27.80 -22.18
CA MET A 314 -10.90 -26.44 -21.80
C MET A 314 -11.39 -25.45 -22.85
N LYS A 315 -11.90 -24.31 -22.41
CA LYS A 315 -12.21 -23.16 -23.26
C LYS A 315 -11.82 -21.88 -22.56
N PHE A 316 -11.15 -21.00 -23.29
CA PHE A 316 -11.05 -19.60 -22.90
C PHE A 316 -11.69 -18.73 -23.97
N ILE A 317 -12.74 -17.99 -23.63
CA ILE A 317 -13.45 -17.01 -24.49
C ILE A 317 -13.54 -17.41 -25.99
N ASN A 318 -12.50 -17.09 -26.77
CA ASN A 318 -12.40 -17.26 -28.23
C ASN A 318 -11.45 -18.38 -28.69
N THR A 319 -10.97 -19.26 -27.80
CA THR A 319 -10.18 -20.42 -28.21
C THR A 319 -11.09 -21.54 -28.70
N GLU A 320 -10.55 -22.40 -29.56
CA GLU A 320 -11.15 -23.70 -29.82
C GLU A 320 -11.19 -24.53 -28.53
N TYR A 321 -12.07 -25.52 -28.50
CA TYR A 321 -12.13 -26.46 -27.39
C TYR A 321 -10.88 -27.35 -27.42
N ILE A 322 -10.21 -27.40 -26.28
CA ILE A 322 -9.00 -28.20 -26.11
C ILE A 322 -9.36 -29.40 -25.25
N ASN A 323 -9.03 -30.61 -25.70
CA ASN A 323 -9.29 -31.81 -24.90
C ASN A 323 -8.36 -31.83 -23.70
N LEU A 324 -8.92 -32.10 -22.52
CA LEU A 324 -8.17 -32.26 -21.29
C LEU A 324 -7.88 -33.74 -21.02
N PRO A 325 -6.73 -34.08 -20.44
CA PRO A 325 -6.47 -35.43 -19.94
C PRO A 325 -7.53 -35.85 -18.91
N ASN A 326 -7.95 -37.12 -18.97
CA ASN A 326 -8.93 -37.68 -18.03
C ASN A 326 -8.20 -38.48 -16.96
N LYS A 327 -8.34 -38.07 -15.68
CA LYS A 327 -7.69 -38.75 -14.56
C LYS A 327 -6.16 -38.85 -14.72
N GLU A 328 -5.58 -37.78 -15.23
CA GLU A 328 -4.13 -37.60 -15.36
C GLU A 328 -3.78 -36.15 -15.00
N TRP A 329 -2.58 -35.96 -14.45
CA TRP A 329 -2.07 -34.63 -14.11
C TRP A 329 -1.68 -33.85 -15.36
N PHE A 330 -2.07 -32.58 -15.40
CA PHE A 330 -1.63 -31.62 -16.42
C PHE A 330 -1.42 -30.24 -15.80
N ASN A 331 -0.45 -29.51 -16.33
CA ASN A 331 -0.11 -28.16 -15.96
C ASN A 331 -0.86 -27.16 -16.84
N ILE A 332 -1.35 -26.08 -16.22
CA ILE A 332 -1.72 -24.84 -16.92
C ILE A 332 -0.74 -23.76 -16.46
N LYS A 333 -0.15 -23.04 -17.42
CA LYS A 333 0.74 -21.90 -17.20
C LYS A 333 0.28 -20.71 -18.02
N ILE A 334 0.19 -19.56 -17.37
CA ILE A 334 -0.32 -18.31 -17.93
C ILE A 334 0.77 -17.26 -17.75
N LYS A 335 1.12 -16.54 -18.82
CA LYS A 335 2.05 -15.41 -18.77
C LYS A 335 1.35 -14.14 -19.25
N MET A 336 1.33 -13.14 -18.40
CA MET A 336 0.62 -11.88 -18.64
C MET A 336 1.51 -10.72 -18.24
N ASN A 337 1.43 -9.61 -18.97
CA ASN A 337 2.16 -8.38 -18.63
C ASN A 337 1.16 -7.28 -18.27
N PHE A 338 1.54 -6.45 -17.29
CA PHE A 338 0.72 -5.34 -16.79
C PHE A 338 1.47 -4.01 -16.86
N GLY A 339 0.70 -2.91 -16.82
CA GLY A 339 1.28 -1.57 -16.77
C GLY A 339 2.12 -1.20 -17.99
N THR A 340 3.25 -0.54 -17.76
CA THR A 340 4.16 -0.02 -18.79
C THR A 340 4.82 -1.10 -19.65
N VAL A 341 4.97 -2.32 -19.13
CA VAL A 341 5.53 -3.47 -19.86
C VAL A 341 4.46 -4.29 -20.62
N LYS A 342 3.20 -3.86 -20.60
CA LYS A 342 2.12 -4.50 -21.37
C LYS A 342 2.18 -4.07 -22.84
N GLU A 343 2.87 -4.89 -23.63
CA GLU A 343 3.06 -4.64 -25.08
C GLU A 343 1.91 -5.17 -25.96
N SER A 344 1.01 -5.99 -25.40
CA SER A 344 0.04 -6.77 -26.17
C SER A 344 -1.35 -6.78 -25.54
N THR A 345 -2.37 -6.90 -26.39
CA THR A 345 -3.75 -7.22 -26.00
C THR A 345 -4.00 -8.73 -25.88
N LYS A 346 -2.92 -9.52 -25.87
CA LYS A 346 -2.94 -10.96 -25.67
C LYS A 346 -2.08 -11.37 -24.48
N PHE A 347 -2.33 -12.56 -23.99
CA PHE A 347 -1.48 -13.28 -23.04
C PHE A 347 -1.26 -14.72 -23.50
N ASP A 348 -0.20 -15.34 -23.01
CA ASP A 348 0.13 -16.72 -23.34
C ASP A 348 -0.48 -17.66 -22.32
N CYS A 349 -1.13 -18.72 -22.79
CA CYS A 349 -1.55 -19.85 -21.98
C CYS A 349 -0.94 -21.12 -22.56
N GLN A 350 -0.16 -21.83 -21.76
CA GLN A 350 0.42 -23.12 -22.07
C GLN A 350 -0.27 -24.20 -21.25
N ILE A 351 -0.62 -25.30 -21.90
CA ILE A 351 -1.10 -26.51 -21.24
C ILE A 351 -0.14 -27.64 -21.57
N SER A 352 0.29 -28.37 -20.56
CA SER A 352 1.20 -29.50 -20.75
C SER A 352 0.85 -30.67 -19.84
N GLY A 353 0.87 -31.88 -20.38
CA GLY A 353 0.74 -33.14 -19.65
C GLY A 353 1.78 -34.14 -20.17
N LYS A 354 1.68 -35.40 -19.77
CA LYS A 354 2.65 -36.45 -20.10
C LYS A 354 2.93 -36.58 -21.60
N ASP A 355 1.89 -36.54 -22.42
CA ASP A 355 1.95 -36.74 -23.88
C ASP A 355 1.30 -35.57 -24.67
N PHE A 356 1.19 -34.39 -24.05
CA PHE A 356 0.47 -33.25 -24.60
C PHE A 356 1.16 -31.94 -24.23
N ASN A 357 1.38 -31.04 -25.19
CA ASN A 357 1.88 -29.69 -24.93
C ASN A 357 1.36 -28.74 -26.00
N GLN A 358 0.59 -27.73 -25.59
CA GLN A 358 0.01 -26.74 -26.49
C GLN A 358 0.11 -25.33 -25.89
N THR A 359 0.39 -24.35 -26.74
CA THR A 359 0.47 -22.93 -26.35
C THR A 359 -0.53 -22.12 -27.17
N PHE A 360 -1.26 -21.25 -26.49
CA PHE A 360 -2.32 -20.42 -27.05
C PHE A 360 -2.03 -18.96 -26.76
N ASN A 361 -2.27 -18.13 -27.77
CA ASN A 361 -2.28 -16.68 -27.63
C ASN A 361 -3.73 -16.23 -27.44
N ILE A 362 -4.03 -15.68 -26.29
CA ILE A 362 -5.39 -15.42 -25.85
C ILE A 362 -5.66 -13.93 -25.73
N TYR A 363 -6.74 -13.44 -26.34
CA TYR A 363 -7.14 -12.03 -26.26
C TYR A 363 -7.88 -11.72 -24.95
N TYR A 364 -7.60 -10.55 -24.35
CA TYR A 364 -8.40 -10.02 -23.24
C TYR A 364 -9.82 -9.66 -23.69
N ARG A 365 -10.82 -9.84 -22.82
CA ARG A 365 -12.22 -9.48 -23.13
C ARG A 365 -12.51 -7.97 -23.05
N GLN A 366 -11.73 -7.24 -22.25
CA GLN A 366 -11.80 -5.80 -22.01
C GLN A 366 -10.40 -5.30 -21.64
N ASP A 367 -10.21 -3.97 -21.56
CA ASP A 367 -8.96 -3.38 -21.06
C ASP A 367 -8.67 -3.91 -19.66
N PHE A 368 -7.77 -4.89 -19.64
CA PHE A 368 -7.36 -5.64 -18.47
C PHE A 368 -6.09 -4.99 -17.93
N SER A 369 -6.25 -4.12 -16.94
CA SER A 369 -5.14 -3.31 -16.40
C SER A 369 -4.46 -3.93 -15.18
N SER A 370 -5.12 -4.87 -14.50
CA SER A 370 -4.64 -5.46 -13.25
C SER A 370 -5.30 -6.80 -12.95
N ILE A 371 -4.75 -7.52 -11.95
CA ILE A 371 -5.37 -8.66 -11.26
C ILE A 371 -5.33 -8.38 -9.76
N THR A 372 -6.49 -8.31 -9.12
CA THR A 372 -6.53 -8.24 -7.64
C THR A 372 -6.45 -9.62 -7.00
N ASN A 373 -7.21 -10.58 -7.55
CA ASN A 373 -7.27 -11.95 -7.08
C ASN A 373 -7.37 -12.93 -8.25
N ILE A 374 -6.74 -14.09 -8.12
CA ILE A 374 -6.97 -15.24 -8.97
C ILE A 374 -7.90 -16.19 -8.22
N ILE A 375 -9.05 -16.48 -8.83
CA ILE A 375 -10.09 -17.29 -8.21
C ILE A 375 -10.14 -18.65 -8.90
N ILE A 376 -10.05 -19.73 -8.11
CA ILE A 376 -10.25 -21.09 -8.60
C ILE A 376 -11.49 -21.66 -7.91
N GLY A 377 -12.48 -22.06 -8.71
CA GLY A 377 -13.72 -22.63 -8.18
C GLY A 377 -14.18 -23.87 -8.93
N VAL A 378 -14.85 -24.77 -8.23
CA VAL A 378 -15.45 -25.99 -8.82
C VAL A 378 -16.95 -25.77 -8.96
N SER A 379 -17.45 -25.82 -10.19
CA SER A 379 -18.87 -25.60 -10.50
C SER A 379 -19.71 -26.86 -10.33
N GLU A 380 -19.14 -28.01 -10.69
CA GLU A 380 -19.77 -29.33 -10.58
C GLU A 380 -18.66 -30.37 -10.54
N SER A 381 -18.75 -31.35 -9.65
CA SER A 381 -17.79 -32.43 -9.61
C SER A 381 -18.51 -33.76 -9.39
N THR A 382 -18.06 -34.77 -10.13
CA THR A 382 -18.49 -36.18 -9.98
C THR A 382 -17.41 -37.06 -9.35
N ASP A 383 -16.20 -36.51 -9.15
CA ASP A 383 -15.03 -37.14 -8.53
C ASP A 383 -14.12 -36.03 -7.97
N ASN A 384 -13.27 -36.35 -7.00
CA ASN A 384 -12.36 -35.37 -6.39
C ASN A 384 -11.47 -34.71 -7.46
N ILE A 385 -11.34 -33.39 -7.37
CA ILE A 385 -10.40 -32.60 -8.19
C ILE A 385 -9.20 -32.28 -7.31
N TYR A 386 -7.98 -32.48 -7.85
CA TYR A 386 -6.75 -32.18 -7.13
C TYR A 386 -5.98 -31.07 -7.82
N ILE A 387 -5.39 -30.19 -7.02
CA ILE A 387 -4.52 -29.10 -7.46
C ILE A 387 -3.20 -29.17 -6.71
N ASP A 388 -2.10 -28.96 -7.43
CA ASP A 388 -0.74 -28.99 -6.89
C ASP A 388 0.14 -27.93 -7.55
N ASN A 389 1.31 -27.66 -6.95
CA ASN A 389 2.36 -26.76 -7.48
C ASN A 389 1.83 -25.39 -7.96
N ILE A 390 0.98 -24.76 -7.15
CA ILE A 390 0.49 -23.41 -7.44
C ILE A 390 1.67 -22.45 -7.38
N HIS A 391 1.89 -21.70 -8.44
CA HIS A 391 2.92 -20.69 -8.54
C HIS A 391 2.31 -19.41 -9.10
N ALA A 392 2.47 -18.31 -8.39
CA ALA A 392 2.06 -16.99 -8.81
C ALA A 392 3.26 -16.06 -8.67
N ASN A 393 3.68 -15.38 -9.72
CA ASN A 393 4.86 -14.52 -9.68
C ASN A 393 4.62 -13.27 -10.53
N ILE A 394 5.06 -12.11 -10.03
CA ILE A 394 5.19 -10.88 -10.79
C ILE A 394 6.49 -10.16 -10.42
N ASP A 395 7.18 -9.57 -11.38
CA ASP A 395 8.37 -8.74 -11.14
C ASP A 395 8.03 -7.27 -10.82
N GLN A 396 6.84 -7.03 -10.29
CA GLN A 396 6.36 -5.72 -9.88
C GLN A 396 7.20 -5.15 -8.73
N LYS A 397 7.63 -3.89 -8.85
CA LYS A 397 8.12 -3.12 -7.69
C LYS A 397 6.94 -2.84 -6.75
N HIS A 398 7.06 -3.26 -5.49
CA HIS A 398 5.97 -3.21 -4.51
C HIS A 398 5.32 -1.83 -4.42
N TYR A 399 3.99 -1.80 -4.59
CA TYR A 399 3.19 -0.58 -4.55
C TYR A 399 2.01 -0.75 -3.60
N GLN A 400 2.21 -1.16 -2.33
CA GLN A 400 1.08 -1.24 -1.39
C GLN A 400 1.41 -0.81 0.04
N PHE A 401 0.73 0.27 0.46
CA PHE A 401 -0.09 0.36 1.67
C PHE A 401 -0.96 1.64 1.61
N PHE A 402 -0.49 2.69 0.94
CA PHE A 402 -1.15 4.02 0.92
C PHE A 402 -1.84 4.41 -0.38
N SER A 403 -1.74 3.62 -1.46
CA SER A 403 -2.40 3.95 -2.74
C SER A 403 -3.90 3.66 -2.73
N GLN A 404 -4.35 2.59 -2.05
CA GLN A 404 -5.75 2.16 -2.06
C GLN A 404 -6.64 2.93 -1.07
N GLU A 405 -6.15 3.29 0.13
CA GLU A 405 -6.95 4.09 1.09
C GLU A 405 -7.32 5.48 0.52
N LEU A 406 -6.44 6.09 -0.28
CA LEU A 406 -6.70 7.35 -0.97
C LEU A 406 -7.76 7.21 -2.08
N GLU A 407 -7.81 6.08 -2.79
CA GLU A 407 -8.87 5.85 -3.79
C GLU A 407 -10.23 5.57 -3.15
N GLU A 408 -10.28 4.88 -2.01
CA GLU A 408 -11.53 4.64 -1.29
C GLU A 408 -12.07 5.90 -0.59
N THR A 409 -11.20 6.74 0.00
CA THR A 409 -11.61 8.06 0.51
C THR A 409 -12.06 9.00 -0.60
N ASN A 410 -11.43 8.94 -1.79
CA ASN A 410 -11.88 9.70 -2.97
C ASN A 410 -13.20 9.17 -3.57
N LYS A 411 -13.48 7.87 -3.47
CA LYS A 411 -14.79 7.30 -3.81
C LYS A 411 -15.87 7.71 -2.81
N LEU A 412 -15.56 7.73 -1.51
CA LEU A 412 -16.49 8.21 -0.49
C LEU A 412 -16.78 9.71 -0.67
N SER A 413 -15.76 10.53 -0.91
CA SER A 413 -15.92 11.98 -1.11
C SER A 413 -16.69 12.29 -2.41
N SER A 414 -16.50 11.52 -3.47
CA SER A 414 -17.27 11.67 -4.72
C SER A 414 -18.71 11.18 -4.64
N LEU A 415 -19.01 10.24 -3.73
CA LEU A 415 -20.39 9.87 -3.37
C LEU A 415 -21.12 10.99 -2.61
N PHE A 416 -20.39 11.81 -1.84
CA PHE A 416 -20.94 13.01 -1.19
C PHE A 416 -20.92 14.26 -2.08
N SER A 417 -20.08 14.32 -3.12
CA SER A 417 -20.05 15.44 -4.07
C SER A 417 -21.07 15.32 -5.21
N ASN A 418 -21.68 14.13 -5.38
CA ASN A 418 -22.71 13.87 -6.39
C ASN A 418 -24.16 14.00 -5.87
N SER A 419 -24.40 14.79 -4.81
CA SER A 419 -25.72 15.40 -4.64
C SER A 419 -25.86 16.55 -5.64
N GLY A 420 -26.57 16.28 -6.72
CA GLY A 420 -26.54 17.04 -7.96
C GLY A 420 -26.72 18.55 -7.86
N LYS A 421 -26.07 19.26 -8.80
CA LYS A 421 -26.55 20.55 -9.33
C LYS A 421 -27.87 20.33 -10.07
N SER A 422 -28.96 20.10 -9.34
CA SER A 422 -30.28 20.45 -9.84
C SER A 422 -30.51 21.92 -9.51
N LYS A 423 -30.79 22.74 -10.54
CA LYS A 423 -31.19 24.13 -10.34
C LYS A 423 -32.43 24.14 -9.45
N ILE A 424 -32.27 24.59 -8.21
CA ILE A 424 -33.39 24.79 -7.28
C ILE A 424 -34.33 25.81 -7.94
N SER A 425 -35.58 25.41 -8.17
CA SER A 425 -36.58 26.33 -8.73
C SER A 425 -36.81 27.50 -7.76
N PRO A 426 -37.27 28.67 -8.23
CA PRO A 426 -37.56 29.81 -7.35
C PRO A 426 -38.49 29.46 -6.16
N GLY A 427 -39.35 28.45 -6.31
CA GLY A 427 -40.19 27.93 -5.22
C GLY A 427 -39.42 27.13 -4.15
N GLY A 428 -38.33 26.45 -4.51
CA GLY A 428 -37.48 25.73 -3.55
C GLY A 428 -36.64 26.67 -2.68
N ILE A 429 -36.19 27.80 -3.24
CA ILE A 429 -35.49 28.85 -2.48
C ILE A 429 -36.45 29.51 -1.47
N ALA A 430 -37.70 29.78 -1.88
CA ALA A 430 -38.71 30.31 -0.97
C ALA A 430 -39.03 29.34 0.18
N GLY A 431 -39.10 28.03 -0.08
CA GLY A 431 -39.32 27.01 0.95
C GLY A 431 -38.19 26.92 1.98
N ILE A 432 -36.93 27.00 1.54
CA ILE A 432 -35.76 26.97 2.44
C ILE A 432 -35.72 28.23 3.31
N VAL A 433 -35.98 29.40 2.74
CA VAL A 433 -35.99 30.66 3.50
C VAL A 433 -37.12 30.67 4.55
N ILE A 434 -38.31 30.18 4.20
CA ILE A 434 -39.42 30.04 5.16
C ILE A 434 -39.07 29.05 6.27
N GLY A 435 -38.45 27.90 5.94
CA GLY A 435 -38.01 26.91 6.91
C GLY A 435 -37.01 27.47 7.92
N VAL A 436 -36.02 28.24 7.46
CA VAL A 436 -35.02 28.89 8.32
C VAL A 436 -35.66 29.93 9.23
N ILE A 437 -36.60 30.73 8.71
CA ILE A 437 -37.32 31.74 9.51
C ILE A 437 -38.16 31.06 10.61
N VAL A 438 -38.86 29.96 10.30
CA VAL A 438 -39.66 29.22 11.29
C VAL A 438 -38.77 28.63 12.39
N ILE A 439 -37.61 28.08 12.05
CA ILE A 439 -36.65 27.53 13.02
C ILE A 439 -36.12 28.64 13.94
N ILE A 440 -35.78 29.82 13.39
CA ILE A 440 -35.33 30.98 14.18
C ILE A 440 -36.44 31.46 15.13
N ILE A 441 -37.69 31.54 14.67
CA ILE A 441 -38.83 31.93 15.50
C ILE A 441 -39.04 30.93 16.65
N ILE A 442 -38.96 29.62 16.37
CA ILE A 442 -39.07 28.58 17.40
C ILE A 442 -37.94 28.70 18.41
N ALA A 443 -36.69 28.91 17.96
CA ALA A 443 -35.55 29.10 18.85
C ALA A 443 -35.73 30.33 19.76
N VAL A 444 -36.21 31.45 19.22
CA VAL A 444 -36.51 32.66 20.00
C VAL A 444 -37.61 32.43 21.03
N ILE A 445 -38.69 31.71 20.66
CA ILE A 445 -39.77 31.36 21.60
C ILE A 445 -39.25 30.48 22.73
N VAL A 446 -38.41 29.49 22.41
CA VAL A 446 -37.79 28.60 23.41
C VAL A 446 -36.90 29.41 24.36
N VAL A 447 -36.06 30.31 23.84
CA VAL A 447 -35.21 31.19 24.66
C VAL A 447 -36.06 32.09 25.59
N ILE A 448 -37.12 32.71 25.07
CA ILE A 448 -38.03 33.53 25.87
C ILE A 448 -38.73 32.70 26.96
N PHE A 449 -39.13 31.46 26.64
CA PHE A 449 -39.74 30.54 27.61
C PHE A 449 -38.77 30.19 28.75
N PHE A 450 -37.49 29.92 28.42
CA PHE A 450 -36.47 29.64 29.44
C PHE A 450 -36.13 30.87 30.29
N ILE A 451 -36.09 32.07 29.70
CA ILE A 451 -35.89 33.32 30.46
C ILE A 451 -37.07 33.58 31.41
N LYS A 452 -38.31 33.42 30.95
CA LYS A 452 -39.50 33.55 31.81
C LYS A 452 -39.53 32.52 32.93
N ARG A 453 -39.15 31.27 32.65
CA ARG A 453 -39.07 30.19 33.65
C ARG A 453 -37.99 30.47 34.70
N LYS A 454 -36.84 31.04 34.30
CA LYS A 454 -35.78 31.44 35.24
C LYS A 454 -36.26 32.56 36.17
N ASN A 455 -36.92 33.59 35.64
CA ASN A 455 -37.43 34.71 36.44
C ASN A 455 -38.60 34.29 37.36
N SER A 456 -39.36 33.26 36.99
CA SER A 456 -40.40 32.66 37.85
C SER A 456 -39.83 31.92 39.05
N ASN A 457 -38.64 31.32 38.93
CA ASN A 457 -38.02 30.53 39.99
C ASN A 457 -37.22 31.40 40.99
N GLU A 458 -36.81 32.61 40.60
CA GLU A 458 -36.15 33.55 41.52
C GLU A 458 -37.14 34.25 42.48
N ASN A 459 -38.43 34.31 42.15
CA ASN A 459 -39.45 34.95 43.00
C ASN A 459 -40.12 34.01 44.04
N SER A 460 -39.73 32.73 44.12
CA SER A 460 -40.37 31.73 44.99
C SER A 460 -39.56 31.32 46.22
N ASN A 461 -38.39 31.91 46.46
CA ASN A 461 -37.48 31.51 47.55
C ASN A 461 -37.34 32.54 48.69
N ASP A 462 -38.37 33.34 48.92
CA ASP A 462 -38.53 34.11 50.17
C ASP A 462 -39.65 33.47 51.02
N PHE A 463 -39.31 32.49 51.86
CA PHE A 463 -40.05 32.21 53.09
C PHE A 463 -39.14 31.45 54.09
N HIS A 464 -38.65 32.22 55.07
CA HIS A 464 -38.25 31.93 56.46
C HIS A 464 -37.96 30.49 56.92
N VAL A 465 -36.93 30.32 57.78
CA VAL A 465 -37.10 30.29 59.26
C VAL A 465 -35.77 30.65 59.96
N HIS A 466 -35.88 31.56 60.93
CA HIS A 466 -34.91 31.90 61.97
C HIS A 466 -35.05 30.97 63.18
N VAL A 467 -33.88 30.63 63.76
CA VAL A 467 -33.63 30.03 65.11
C VAL A 467 -34.08 28.58 65.31
#